data_AF-A0A9E1K8H6-F1
#
_entry.id   AF-A0A9E1K8H6-F1
#
_cell.length_a   1.000
_cell.length_b   1.000
_cell.length_c   1.000
_cell.angle_alpha   90.00
_cell.angle_beta   90.00
_cell.angle_gamma   90.00
#
_symmetry.space_group_name_H-M   'P 1'
#
loop_
_entity.id
_entity.type
_entity.pdbx_description
1 polymer ?
#
loop_
_entity_poly.entity_id
_entity_poly.type
_entity_poly.pdbx_seq_one_letter_code
_entity_poly.pdbx_strand_id
1 'polypeptide(L)'
;LLTAQEDYIGDLYELLSDEKLLGSSFSAEPKLKEHLSYLSRMVDKNRKNNQLDYYDMSLILKLIQLKYGGLPNKNGGIGELDHLVVDEAQDFGPVEFSIMMDSVGDKRDLTIVGDVSQKILFSRKFIGWENILKNLNIKKDTLIELEVSFRCTVPIMNLARKIEGRKDTVAFGRPGNPVVWHRAVDQNDFLETLSGWVNSLIKKDPYKLIALICRYPKQAMELKDELEKMISCEVRVAYRDQFSFEPGVMISNIHQIKGLEFDAVALINPSEELYPSKNIESRNMIYVGVTRAQEDLLVIGRDSFSKSLS
;
A
#
# COMPACT_ATOMS: atom_id res chain seq x y z
N LEU A 1 18.28 22.75 25.13
CA LEU A 1 17.97 23.19 23.75
C LEU A 1 16.47 23.33 23.46
N LEU A 2 15.56 22.99 24.40
CA LEU A 2 14.12 23.24 24.29
C LEU A 2 13.64 24.26 25.35
N THR A 3 14.23 25.46 25.39
CA THR A 3 13.99 26.44 26.48
C THR A 3 13.43 27.79 26.03
N ALA A 4 12.84 27.87 24.84
CA ALA A 4 11.73 28.78 24.55
C ALA A 4 10.60 27.88 24.05
N GLN A 5 9.37 28.14 24.48
CA GLN A 5 8.20 27.34 24.12
C GLN A 5 7.86 27.66 22.65
N GLU A 6 8.62 27.06 21.73
CA GLU A 6 8.47 27.27 20.30
C GLU A 6 7.18 26.59 19.84
N ASP A 7 6.24 27.39 19.37
CA ASP A 7 4.93 26.94 18.91
C ASP A 7 4.99 26.52 17.43
N TYR A 8 5.70 25.42 17.16
CA TYR A 8 5.77 24.82 15.82
C TYR A 8 4.39 24.52 15.21
N ILE A 9 3.41 24.28 16.07
CA ILE A 9 2.03 23.99 15.68
C ILE A 9 1.36 25.28 15.22
N GLY A 10 1.52 26.36 15.98
CA GLY A 10 1.09 27.71 15.62
C GLY A 10 1.70 28.18 14.31
N ASP A 11 3.03 28.05 14.15
CA ASP A 11 3.75 28.42 12.93
C ASP A 11 3.22 27.66 11.70
N LEU A 12 2.92 26.36 11.86
CA LEU A 12 2.33 25.56 10.80
C LEU A 12 0.92 26.04 10.44
N TYR A 13 0.08 26.32 11.43
CA TYR A 13 -1.27 26.82 11.18
C TYR A 13 -1.24 28.17 10.46
N GLU A 14 -0.32 29.06 10.81
CA GLU A 14 -0.14 30.34 10.12
C GLU A 14 0.29 30.13 8.66
N LEU A 15 1.28 29.25 8.43
CA LEU A 15 1.72 28.90 7.07
C LEU A 15 0.58 28.33 6.21
N LEU A 16 -0.18 27.38 6.74
CA LEU A 16 -1.23 26.68 5.99
C LEU A 16 -2.50 27.52 5.79
N SER A 17 -2.70 28.57 6.59
CA SER A 17 -3.82 29.52 6.45
C SER A 17 -3.49 30.75 5.60
N ASP A 18 -2.21 31.03 5.32
CA ASP A 18 -1.77 32.13 4.47
C ASP A 18 -1.96 31.82 2.97
N GLU A 19 -3.18 32.06 2.48
CA GLU A 19 -3.54 31.90 1.07
C GLU A 19 -2.65 32.73 0.12
N LYS A 20 -2.15 33.89 0.58
CA LYS A 20 -1.37 34.80 -0.28
C LYS A 20 0.04 34.26 -0.47
N LEU A 21 0.70 33.86 0.63
CA LEU A 21 2.02 33.25 0.60
C LEU A 21 2.00 31.96 -0.22
N LEU A 22 1.08 31.05 0.08
CA LEU A 22 0.92 29.80 -0.65
C LEU A 22 0.58 30.06 -2.13
N GLY A 23 -0.36 30.96 -2.41
CA GLY A 23 -0.75 31.31 -3.78
C GLY A 23 0.39 31.87 -4.63
N SER A 24 1.35 32.57 -4.01
CA SER A 24 2.56 33.06 -4.69
C SER A 24 3.63 31.99 -4.91
N SER A 25 3.57 30.89 -4.16
CA SER A 25 4.56 29.81 -4.18
C SER A 25 4.22 28.69 -5.18
N PHE A 26 2.96 28.61 -5.62
CA PHE A 26 2.49 27.61 -6.58
C PHE A 26 2.34 28.19 -8.00
N SER A 27 2.52 27.33 -9.01
CA SER A 27 2.17 27.68 -10.39
C SER A 27 0.65 27.87 -10.52
N ALA A 28 0.22 28.70 -11.47
CA ALA A 28 -1.21 28.95 -11.68
C ALA A 28 -1.94 27.67 -12.14
N GLU A 29 -2.62 27.00 -11.20
CA GLU A 29 -3.44 25.82 -11.46
C GLU A 29 -4.94 26.15 -11.45
N PRO A 30 -5.75 25.49 -12.29
CA PRO A 30 -7.20 25.56 -12.18
C PRO A 30 -7.64 25.16 -10.77
N LYS A 31 -8.47 26.00 -10.14
CA LYS A 31 -8.98 25.84 -8.76
C LYS A 31 -7.98 26.04 -7.62
N LEU A 32 -6.74 26.50 -7.89
CA LEU A 32 -5.77 26.77 -6.81
C LEU A 32 -6.37 27.64 -5.69
N LYS A 33 -7.06 28.73 -6.06
CA LYS A 33 -7.74 29.60 -5.09
C LYS A 33 -8.80 28.86 -4.26
N GLU A 34 -9.62 28.02 -4.89
CA GLU A 34 -10.64 27.24 -4.19
C GLU A 34 -10.02 26.22 -3.22
N HIS A 35 -8.91 25.57 -3.63
CA HIS A 35 -8.16 24.65 -2.78
C HIS A 35 -7.51 25.35 -1.59
N LEU A 36 -6.92 26.54 -1.80
CA LEU A 36 -6.34 27.33 -0.71
C LEU A 36 -7.40 27.81 0.28
N SER A 37 -8.55 28.28 -0.19
CA SER A 37 -9.67 28.65 0.68
C SER A 37 -10.33 27.45 1.36
N TYR A 38 -10.23 26.25 0.79
CA TYR A 38 -10.64 25.03 1.47
C TYR A 38 -9.65 24.64 2.57
N LEU A 39 -8.33 24.66 2.26
CA LEU A 39 -7.27 24.37 3.21
C LEU A 39 -7.32 25.32 4.41
N SER A 40 -7.43 26.63 4.18
CA SER A 40 -7.51 27.64 5.25
C SER A 40 -8.67 27.36 6.21
N ARG A 41 -9.86 27.03 5.67
CA ARG A 41 -11.03 26.63 6.49
C ARG A 41 -10.81 25.33 7.28
N MET A 42 -10.11 24.35 6.71
CA MET A 42 -9.76 23.13 7.42
C MET A 42 -8.79 23.41 8.57
N VAL A 43 -7.75 24.21 8.30
CA VAL A 43 -6.74 24.62 9.27
C VAL A 43 -7.38 25.36 10.44
N ASP A 44 -8.29 26.31 10.17
CA ASP A 44 -9.03 27.02 11.23
C ASP A 44 -9.83 26.09 12.13
N LYS A 45 -10.45 25.06 11.54
CA LYS A 45 -11.19 24.03 12.30
C LYS A 45 -10.24 23.19 13.15
N ASN A 46 -9.14 22.74 12.57
CA ASN A 46 -8.11 21.93 13.24
C ASN A 46 -7.47 22.71 14.40
N ARG A 47 -7.14 23.99 14.18
CA ARG A 47 -6.61 24.92 15.19
C ARG A 47 -7.55 25.08 16.39
N LYS A 48 -8.86 25.26 16.15
CA LYS A 48 -9.86 25.37 17.23
C LYS A 48 -9.97 24.12 18.09
N ASN A 49 -9.73 22.94 17.50
CA ASN A 49 -9.79 21.66 18.18
C ASN A 49 -8.43 21.19 18.71
N ASN A 50 -7.35 21.97 18.50
CA ASN A 50 -5.97 21.59 18.77
C ASN A 50 -5.59 20.22 18.15
N GLN A 51 -5.97 20.04 16.88
CA GLN A 51 -5.77 18.80 16.12
C GLN A 51 -4.76 19.02 14.99
N LEU A 52 -3.86 18.06 14.80
CA LEU A 52 -3.00 17.98 13.63
C LEU A 52 -3.46 16.81 12.78
N ASP A 53 -3.55 17.04 11.46
CA ASP A 53 -3.73 15.93 10.55
C ASP A 53 -2.44 15.11 10.46
N TYR A 54 -2.56 13.82 10.17
CA TYR A 54 -1.40 12.93 10.08
C TYR A 54 -0.36 13.43 9.06
N TYR A 55 -0.79 14.12 7.99
CA TYR A 55 0.11 14.70 6.99
C TYR A 55 0.85 15.95 7.50
N ASP A 56 0.25 16.71 8.40
CA ASP A 56 0.84 17.92 9.01
C ASP A 56 2.10 17.56 9.80
N MET A 57 2.15 16.37 10.39
CA MET A 57 3.31 15.87 11.12
C MET A 57 4.58 15.85 10.27
N SER A 58 4.46 15.51 8.98
CA SER A 58 5.61 15.54 8.06
C SER A 58 6.10 16.97 7.80
N LEU A 59 5.18 17.94 7.71
CA LEU A 59 5.53 19.35 7.54
C LEU A 59 6.24 19.90 8.78
N ILE A 60 5.75 19.58 9.98
CA ILE A 60 6.41 19.96 11.24
C ILE A 60 7.83 19.42 11.30
N LEU A 61 7.99 18.13 10.98
CA LEU A 61 9.31 17.49 10.97
C LEU A 61 10.26 18.18 9.97
N LYS A 62 9.74 18.60 8.80
CA LYS A 62 10.52 19.36 7.82
C LYS A 62 10.89 20.76 8.33
N LEU A 63 9.98 21.47 9.00
CA LEU A 63 10.25 22.79 9.58
C LEU A 63 11.34 22.71 10.64
N ILE A 64 11.28 21.72 11.53
CA ILE A 64 12.33 21.43 12.52
C ILE A 64 13.66 21.18 11.81
N GLN A 65 13.66 20.32 10.79
CA GLN A 65 14.87 20.00 10.03
C GLN A 65 15.50 21.25 9.38
N LEU A 66 14.69 22.11 8.74
CA LEU A 66 15.17 23.34 8.12
C LEU A 66 15.71 24.34 9.14
N LYS A 67 15.04 24.49 10.29
CA LYS A 67 15.42 25.44 11.33
C LYS A 67 16.74 25.09 11.99
N TYR A 68 16.97 23.82 12.27
CA TYR A 68 18.16 23.35 12.96
C TYR A 68 19.27 22.87 12.02
N GLY A 69 19.03 22.84 10.70
CA GLY A 69 19.98 22.31 9.72
C GLY A 69 20.05 20.77 9.70
N GLY A 70 19.09 20.09 10.30
CA GLY A 70 18.95 18.64 10.32
C GLY A 70 18.00 18.17 11.43
N LEU A 71 17.78 16.86 11.51
CA LEU A 71 16.89 16.29 12.54
C LEU A 71 17.60 16.20 13.89
N PRO A 72 16.96 16.54 15.02
CA PRO A 72 17.58 16.43 16.33
C PRO A 72 17.83 14.96 16.72
N ASN A 73 19.02 14.67 17.22
CA ASN A 73 19.37 13.37 17.79
C ASN A 73 19.04 13.31 19.30
N LYS A 74 19.15 12.11 19.89
CA LYS A 74 18.86 11.87 21.32
C LYS A 74 19.69 12.70 22.31
N ASN A 75 20.82 13.26 21.86
CA ASN A 75 21.73 14.07 22.66
C ASN A 75 21.52 15.59 22.43
N GLY A 76 20.52 15.99 21.65
CA GLY A 76 20.23 17.38 21.32
C GLY A 76 21.14 17.99 20.24
N GLY A 77 22.00 17.19 19.59
CA GLY A 77 22.72 17.60 18.38
C GLY A 77 21.91 17.30 17.12
N ILE A 78 22.50 17.52 15.94
CA ILE A 78 21.92 17.08 14.66
C ILE A 78 22.29 15.60 14.45
N GLY A 79 21.32 14.79 14.05
CA GLY A 79 21.53 13.42 13.59
C GLY A 79 21.78 13.40 12.10
N GLU A 80 22.81 12.68 11.69
CA GLU A 80 23.14 12.37 10.31
C GLU A 80 23.23 10.84 10.19
N LEU A 81 22.68 10.28 9.12
CA LEU A 81 22.69 8.85 8.86
C LEU A 81 23.82 8.52 7.89
N ASP A 82 24.62 7.51 8.24
CA ASP A 82 25.67 6.99 7.35
C ASP A 82 25.08 6.25 6.13
N HIS A 83 23.90 5.65 6.28
CA HIS A 83 23.17 4.99 5.22
C HIS A 83 21.67 4.97 5.52
N LEU A 84 20.85 5.14 4.48
CA LEU A 84 19.40 5.09 4.59
C LEU A 84 18.81 4.15 3.53
N VAL A 85 18.04 3.17 4.02
CA VAL A 85 17.22 2.30 3.19
C VAL A 85 15.77 2.75 3.30
N VAL A 86 15.15 3.06 2.15
CA VAL A 86 13.74 3.39 2.02
C VAL A 86 13.06 2.26 1.27
N ASP A 87 12.37 1.39 2.01
CA ASP A 87 11.51 0.36 1.43
C ASP A 87 10.09 0.89 1.20
N GLU A 88 9.34 0.28 0.28
CA GLU A 88 7.98 0.70 -0.11
C GLU A 88 7.88 2.19 -0.47
N ALA A 89 8.88 2.70 -1.19
CA ALA A 89 9.04 4.11 -1.60
C ALA A 89 7.76 4.76 -2.16
N GLN A 90 6.92 3.98 -2.85
CA GLN A 90 5.64 4.44 -3.41
C GLN A 90 4.61 4.90 -2.37
N ASP A 91 4.78 4.54 -1.11
CA ASP A 91 3.91 4.97 -0.01
C ASP A 91 4.30 6.34 0.56
N PHE A 92 5.49 6.87 0.24
CA PHE A 92 5.95 8.16 0.73
C PHE A 92 5.60 9.32 -0.20
N GLY A 93 5.24 10.46 0.41
CA GLY A 93 4.98 11.72 -0.28
C GLY A 93 6.26 12.55 -0.48
N PRO A 94 6.17 13.67 -1.22
CA PRO A 94 7.32 14.51 -1.56
C PRO A 94 8.04 15.08 -0.33
N VAL A 95 7.27 15.51 0.68
CA VAL A 95 7.80 16.10 1.92
C VAL A 95 8.60 15.06 2.70
N GLU A 96 8.07 13.84 2.82
CA GLU A 96 8.71 12.74 3.52
C GLU A 96 10.00 12.31 2.82
N PHE A 97 9.97 12.23 1.49
CA PHE A 97 11.19 12.05 0.71
C PHE A 97 12.21 13.16 1.01
N SER A 98 11.82 14.43 0.97
CA SER A 98 12.76 15.51 1.27
C SER A 98 13.38 15.38 2.67
N ILE A 99 12.60 15.00 3.68
CA ILE A 99 13.12 14.79 5.05
C ILE A 99 14.12 13.64 5.07
N MET A 100 13.74 12.49 4.52
CA MET A 100 14.58 11.29 4.46
C MET A 100 15.90 11.56 3.73
N MET A 101 15.82 12.18 2.55
CA MET A 101 16.98 12.48 1.74
C MET A 101 17.91 13.48 2.44
N ASP A 102 17.36 14.48 3.14
CA ASP A 102 18.16 15.49 3.86
C ASP A 102 18.70 14.96 5.21
N SER A 103 18.44 13.70 5.55
CA SER A 103 19.00 13.03 6.74
C SER A 103 20.31 12.28 6.47
N VAL A 104 20.76 12.22 5.20
CA VAL A 104 22.06 11.66 4.80
C VAL A 104 22.95 12.77 4.22
N GLY A 105 24.25 12.73 4.54
CA GLY A 105 25.23 13.68 4.01
C GLY A 105 25.54 13.46 2.53
N ASP A 106 25.62 12.21 2.10
CA ASP A 106 25.87 11.82 0.72
C ASP A 106 24.70 11.02 0.14
N LYS A 107 24.22 11.41 -1.04
CA LYS A 107 23.10 10.74 -1.70
C LYS A 107 23.47 9.35 -2.26
N ARG A 108 24.76 9.00 -2.30
CA ARG A 108 25.24 7.64 -2.62
C ARG A 108 24.94 6.64 -1.51
N ASP A 109 24.64 7.12 -0.31
CA ASP A 109 24.30 6.28 0.84
C ASP A 109 22.78 6.03 0.95
N LEU A 110 22.07 6.09 -0.18
CA LEU A 110 20.64 5.85 -0.27
C LEU A 110 20.36 4.57 -1.04
N THR A 111 19.54 3.71 -0.45
CA THR A 111 18.93 2.58 -1.15
C THR A 111 17.41 2.78 -1.14
N ILE A 112 16.81 3.01 -2.31
CA ILE A 112 15.36 3.24 -2.42
C ILE A 112 14.75 2.08 -3.22
N VAL A 113 13.79 1.39 -2.62
CA VAL A 113 13.12 0.21 -3.18
C VAL A 113 11.61 0.44 -3.13
N GLY A 114 10.89 -0.02 -4.14
CA GLY A 114 9.43 0.05 -4.14
C GLY A 114 8.80 -0.44 -5.42
N ASP A 115 7.48 -0.60 -5.37
CA ASP A 115 6.67 -1.06 -6.49
C ASP A 115 5.40 -0.21 -6.60
N VAL A 116 5.31 0.58 -7.67
CA VAL A 116 4.19 1.53 -7.88
C VAL A 116 2.85 0.79 -8.02
N SER A 117 2.85 -0.45 -8.52
CA SER A 117 1.65 -1.28 -8.63
C SER A 117 1.14 -1.77 -7.27
N GLN A 118 1.98 -1.72 -6.23
CA GLN A 118 1.59 -2.00 -4.85
C GLN A 118 1.11 -0.76 -4.08
N LYS A 119 1.02 0.40 -4.73
CA LYS A 119 0.44 1.59 -4.11
C LYS A 119 -1.07 1.46 -4.04
N ILE A 120 -1.61 1.28 -2.83
CA ILE A 120 -3.07 1.18 -2.60
C ILE A 120 -3.62 2.35 -1.77
N LEU A 121 -2.74 3.19 -1.20
CA LEU A 121 -3.12 4.43 -0.51
C LEU A 121 -2.72 5.64 -1.38
N PHE A 122 -3.71 6.26 -2.02
CA PHE A 122 -3.51 7.36 -2.96
C PHE A 122 -3.60 8.75 -2.33
N SER A 123 -3.92 8.83 -1.04
CA SER A 123 -3.87 10.09 -0.28
C SER A 123 -2.46 10.72 -0.28
N ARG A 124 -1.41 9.89 -0.39
CA ARG A 124 -0.03 10.31 -0.59
C ARG A 124 0.33 10.23 -2.07
N LYS A 125 0.77 11.33 -2.67
CA LYS A 125 1.25 11.32 -4.05
C LYS A 125 2.70 10.83 -4.09
N PHE A 126 2.92 9.67 -4.71
CA PHE A 126 4.27 9.26 -5.07
C PHE A 126 4.78 10.18 -6.19
N ILE A 127 5.97 10.75 -6.02
CA ILE A 127 6.54 11.68 -7.00
C ILE A 127 7.00 10.98 -8.28
N GLY A 128 7.13 9.65 -8.27
CA GLY A 128 7.63 8.87 -9.40
C GLY A 128 9.15 8.77 -9.40
N TRP A 129 9.65 7.64 -9.90
CA TRP A 129 11.08 7.33 -9.92
C TRP A 129 11.92 8.37 -10.65
N GLU A 130 11.43 8.91 -11.77
CA GLU A 130 12.16 9.94 -12.53
C GLU A 130 12.35 11.24 -11.74
N ASN A 131 11.35 11.66 -10.98
CA ASN A 131 11.46 12.85 -10.13
C ASN A 131 12.36 12.59 -8.91
N ILE A 132 12.36 11.37 -8.35
CA ILE A 132 13.33 10.98 -7.31
C ILE A 132 14.75 11.13 -7.85
N LEU A 133 15.05 10.52 -9.00
CA LEU A 133 16.38 10.59 -9.62
C LEU A 133 16.81 12.04 -9.90
N LYS A 134 15.90 12.85 -10.44
CA LYS A 134 16.13 14.27 -10.71
C LYS A 134 16.44 15.05 -9.43
N ASN A 135 15.66 14.86 -8.37
CA ASN A 135 15.83 15.55 -7.09
C ASN A 135 17.12 15.13 -6.37
N LEU A 136 17.58 13.89 -6.60
CA LEU A 136 18.83 13.38 -6.05
C LEU A 136 20.06 13.69 -6.92
N ASN A 137 19.86 14.28 -8.10
CA ASN A 137 20.90 14.47 -9.11
C ASN A 137 21.62 13.15 -9.48
N ILE A 138 20.86 12.04 -9.51
CA ILE A 138 21.36 10.70 -9.82
C ILE A 138 21.06 10.37 -11.29
N LYS A 139 22.03 9.75 -11.97
CA LYS A 139 21.85 9.29 -13.36
C LYS A 139 20.84 8.15 -13.43
N LYS A 140 20.05 8.13 -14.50
CA LYS A 140 19.02 7.10 -14.74
C LYS A 140 19.56 5.67 -14.75
N ASP A 141 20.82 5.46 -15.14
CA ASP A 141 21.48 4.14 -15.17
C ASP A 141 21.64 3.50 -13.77
N THR A 142 21.40 4.27 -12.69
CA THR A 142 21.39 3.76 -11.31
C THR A 142 20.06 3.08 -10.96
N LEU A 143 19.00 3.32 -11.75
CA LEU A 143 17.71 2.67 -11.58
C LEU A 143 17.79 1.24 -12.13
N ILE A 144 17.68 0.28 -11.23
CA ILE A 144 17.65 -1.15 -11.55
C ILE A 144 16.22 -1.63 -11.39
N GLU A 145 15.62 -2.15 -12.47
CA GLU A 145 14.31 -2.82 -12.43
C GLU A 145 14.51 -4.33 -12.32
N LEU A 146 13.90 -4.94 -11.31
CA LEU A 146 13.93 -6.39 -11.11
C LEU A 146 12.69 -7.01 -11.74
N GLU A 147 12.83 -7.61 -12.93
CA GLU A 147 11.70 -8.15 -13.69
C GLU A 147 11.29 -9.58 -13.31
N VAL A 148 12.18 -10.31 -12.63
CA VAL A 148 11.98 -11.70 -12.22
C VAL A 148 11.61 -11.75 -10.74
N SER A 149 10.40 -12.23 -10.44
CA SER A 149 9.99 -12.55 -9.09
C SER A 149 10.18 -14.05 -8.85
N PHE A 150 10.88 -14.38 -7.76
CA PHE A 150 10.97 -15.75 -7.25
C PHE A 150 9.94 -16.02 -6.14
N ARG A 151 9.15 -15.01 -5.77
CA ARG A 151 8.12 -15.08 -4.72
C ARG A 151 6.88 -15.83 -5.23
N CYS A 152 6.39 -15.45 -6.41
CA CYS A 152 5.16 -15.97 -6.97
C CYS A 152 5.44 -16.96 -8.11
N THR A 153 4.51 -17.88 -8.34
CA THR A 153 4.59 -18.78 -9.50
C THR A 153 4.36 -18.02 -10.81
N VAL A 154 4.90 -18.54 -11.91
CA VAL A 154 4.76 -17.94 -13.25
C VAL A 154 3.29 -17.66 -13.63
N PRO A 155 2.30 -18.54 -13.37
CA PRO A 155 0.89 -18.22 -13.65
C PRO A 155 0.38 -17.00 -12.89
N ILE A 156 0.74 -16.85 -11.61
CA ILE A 156 0.34 -15.71 -10.76
C ILE A 156 0.99 -14.43 -11.25
N MET A 157 2.29 -14.46 -11.56
CA MET A 157 3.00 -13.29 -12.08
C MET A 157 2.46 -12.84 -13.44
N ASN A 158 2.11 -13.77 -14.33
CA ASN A 158 1.50 -13.43 -15.62
C ASN A 158 0.14 -12.74 -15.44
N LEU A 159 -0.66 -13.18 -14.48
CA LEU A 159 -1.90 -12.49 -14.12
C LEU A 159 -1.61 -11.10 -13.55
N ALA A 160 -0.62 -10.97 -12.67
CA ALA A 160 -0.21 -9.69 -12.09
C ALA A 160 0.23 -8.68 -13.18
N ARG A 161 1.09 -9.08 -14.12
CA ARG A 161 1.50 -8.26 -15.27
C ARG A 161 0.30 -7.81 -16.10
N LYS A 162 -0.65 -8.71 -16.35
CA LYS A 162 -1.88 -8.38 -17.06
C LYS A 162 -2.71 -7.32 -16.32
N ILE A 163 -2.83 -7.43 -15.00
CA ILE A 163 -3.53 -6.43 -14.15
C ILE A 163 -2.82 -5.07 -14.20
N GLU A 164 -1.49 -5.04 -14.32
CA GLU A 164 -0.71 -3.81 -14.56
C GLU A 164 -0.91 -3.23 -15.97
N GLY A 165 -1.48 -4.01 -16.90
CA GLY A 165 -1.68 -3.63 -18.30
C GLY A 165 -0.45 -3.91 -19.17
N ARG A 166 0.50 -4.70 -18.65
CA ARG A 166 1.64 -5.21 -19.41
C ARG A 166 1.16 -6.25 -20.42
N LYS A 167 1.81 -6.27 -21.59
CA LYS A 167 1.50 -7.22 -22.68
C LYS A 167 2.50 -8.38 -22.75
N ASP A 168 3.64 -8.24 -22.08
CA ASP A 168 4.66 -9.25 -21.98
C ASP A 168 4.32 -10.29 -20.93
N THR A 169 4.83 -11.50 -21.13
CA THR A 169 4.74 -12.61 -20.19
C THR A 169 6.09 -12.89 -19.54
N VAL A 170 6.04 -13.53 -18.39
CA VAL A 170 7.21 -13.98 -17.64
C VAL A 170 7.76 -15.23 -18.32
N ALA A 171 8.99 -15.13 -18.84
CA ALA A 171 9.66 -16.25 -19.51
C ALA A 171 10.28 -17.26 -18.52
N PHE A 172 10.70 -16.80 -17.33
CA PHE A 172 11.40 -17.60 -16.33
C PHE A 172 10.88 -17.29 -14.93
N GLY A 173 10.71 -18.31 -14.11
CA GLY A 173 10.26 -18.18 -12.73
C GLY A 173 9.88 -19.53 -12.14
N ARG A 174 9.33 -19.51 -10.93
CA ARG A 174 8.90 -20.74 -10.25
C ARG A 174 7.68 -21.35 -10.96
N PRO A 175 7.70 -22.62 -11.41
CA PRO A 175 6.52 -23.26 -11.95
C PRO A 175 5.48 -23.45 -10.84
N GLY A 176 4.21 -23.52 -11.20
CA GLY A 176 3.12 -23.68 -10.24
C GLY A 176 1.81 -24.01 -10.91
N ASN A 177 0.77 -24.14 -10.08
CA ASN A 177 -0.57 -24.43 -10.57
C ASN A 177 -1.15 -23.25 -11.34
N PRO A 178 -1.98 -23.48 -12.37
CA PRO A 178 -2.77 -22.43 -12.98
C PRO A 178 -3.65 -21.72 -11.95
N VAL A 179 -3.92 -20.43 -12.18
CA VAL A 179 -4.91 -19.69 -11.40
C VAL A 179 -6.28 -20.34 -11.57
N VAL A 180 -6.94 -20.66 -10.45
CA VAL A 180 -8.30 -21.22 -10.45
C VAL A 180 -9.31 -20.08 -10.49
N TRP A 181 -10.29 -20.19 -11.37
CA TRP A 181 -11.35 -19.19 -11.53
C TRP A 181 -12.69 -19.86 -11.28
N HIS A 182 -13.51 -19.29 -10.39
CA HIS A 182 -14.86 -19.77 -10.15
C HIS A 182 -15.87 -18.64 -10.08
N ARG A 183 -16.85 -18.66 -10.99
CA ARG A 183 -17.99 -17.77 -10.92
C ARG A 183 -19.17 -18.54 -10.33
N ALA A 184 -19.45 -18.29 -9.06
CA ALA A 184 -20.48 -18.98 -8.33
C ALA A 184 -21.88 -18.59 -8.80
N VAL A 185 -22.75 -19.57 -8.97
CA VAL A 185 -24.15 -19.38 -9.40
C VAL A 185 -25.01 -18.82 -8.25
N ASP A 186 -24.74 -19.26 -7.03
CA ASP A 186 -25.41 -18.81 -5.81
C ASP A 186 -24.45 -18.84 -4.59
N GLN A 187 -25.00 -18.60 -3.39
CA GLN A 187 -24.21 -18.58 -2.15
C GLN A 187 -23.72 -19.98 -1.76
N ASN A 188 -24.50 -21.04 -2.03
CA ASN A 188 -24.13 -22.40 -1.65
C ASN A 188 -22.97 -22.88 -2.52
N ASP A 189 -23.04 -22.69 -3.83
CA ASP A 189 -21.96 -22.99 -4.77
C ASP A 189 -20.67 -22.21 -4.42
N PHE A 190 -20.81 -20.94 -4.03
CA PHE A 190 -19.68 -20.12 -3.57
C PHE A 190 -18.99 -20.75 -2.35
N LEU A 191 -19.76 -21.10 -1.32
CA LEU A 191 -19.22 -21.64 -0.07
C LEU A 191 -18.69 -23.07 -0.22
N GLU A 192 -19.37 -23.93 -0.98
CA GLU A 192 -18.92 -25.30 -1.28
C GLU A 192 -17.62 -25.30 -2.07
N THR A 193 -17.50 -24.44 -3.08
CA THR A 193 -16.27 -24.34 -3.88
C THR A 193 -15.12 -23.79 -3.05
N LEU A 194 -15.36 -22.74 -2.26
CA LEU A 194 -14.33 -22.12 -1.43
C LEU A 194 -13.84 -23.08 -0.33
N SER A 195 -14.76 -23.70 0.41
CA SER A 195 -14.43 -24.67 1.46
C SER A 195 -13.77 -25.92 0.89
N GLY A 196 -14.23 -26.43 -0.25
CA GLY A 196 -13.62 -27.54 -0.96
C GLY A 196 -12.17 -27.24 -1.38
N TRP A 197 -11.92 -26.05 -1.93
CA TRP A 197 -10.58 -25.60 -2.28
C TRP A 197 -9.67 -25.51 -1.06
N VAL A 198 -10.10 -24.85 0.01
CA VAL A 198 -9.35 -24.75 1.28
C VAL A 198 -9.04 -26.15 1.85
N ASN A 199 -10.05 -27.01 1.96
CA ASN A 199 -9.88 -28.37 2.48
C ASN A 199 -8.91 -29.20 1.64
N SER A 200 -8.92 -29.02 0.31
CA SER A 200 -7.99 -29.72 -0.58
C SER A 200 -6.53 -29.32 -0.35
N LEU A 201 -6.28 -28.04 -0.07
CA LEU A 201 -4.95 -27.51 0.24
C LEU A 201 -4.45 -27.99 1.59
N ILE A 202 -5.27 -27.89 2.63
CA ILE A 202 -4.93 -28.34 3.99
C ILE A 202 -4.68 -29.85 4.03
N LYS A 203 -5.48 -30.64 3.29
CA LYS A 203 -5.29 -32.10 3.19
C LYS A 203 -3.96 -32.46 2.52
N LYS A 204 -3.50 -31.65 1.56
CA LYS A 204 -2.22 -31.85 0.88
C LYS A 204 -1.05 -31.42 1.76
N ASP A 205 -1.21 -30.31 2.48
CA ASP A 205 -0.21 -29.78 3.39
C ASP A 205 -0.88 -29.02 4.54
N PRO A 206 -0.91 -29.60 5.77
CA PRO A 206 -1.55 -28.98 6.92
C PRO A 206 -0.77 -27.77 7.45
N TYR A 207 0.45 -27.53 6.96
CA TYR A 207 1.29 -26.39 7.37
C TYR A 207 1.10 -25.17 6.47
N LYS A 208 0.27 -25.25 5.42
CA LYS A 208 -0.02 -24.10 4.55
C LYS A 208 -0.72 -22.97 5.31
N LEU A 209 -0.25 -21.75 5.05
CA LEU A 209 -0.92 -20.52 5.42
C LEU A 209 -1.78 -20.05 4.23
N ILE A 210 -3.10 -20.02 4.44
CA ILE A 210 -4.09 -19.72 3.40
C ILE A 210 -4.81 -18.41 3.73
N ALA A 211 -4.80 -17.43 2.83
CA ALA A 211 -5.54 -16.18 2.99
C ALA A 211 -6.79 -16.12 2.11
N LEU A 212 -7.91 -15.70 2.70
CA LEU A 212 -9.14 -15.33 2.03
C LEU A 212 -9.26 -13.81 2.10
N ILE A 213 -9.14 -13.14 0.95
CA ILE A 213 -9.00 -11.69 0.87
C ILE A 213 -10.29 -11.07 0.35
N CYS A 214 -10.96 -10.33 1.23
CA CYS A 214 -12.16 -9.57 0.91
C CYS A 214 -11.85 -8.11 0.58
N ARG A 215 -12.83 -7.40 0.01
CA ARG A 215 -12.73 -5.94 -0.20
C ARG A 215 -12.84 -5.19 1.12
N TYR A 216 -13.82 -5.54 1.94
CA TYR A 216 -14.16 -4.81 3.16
C TYR A 216 -14.11 -5.68 4.43
N PRO A 217 -13.82 -5.10 5.61
CA PRO A 217 -13.78 -5.84 6.87
C PRO A 217 -15.09 -6.57 7.20
N LYS A 218 -16.24 -5.97 6.90
CA LYS A 218 -17.55 -6.58 7.17
C LYS A 218 -17.74 -7.90 6.42
N GLN A 219 -17.34 -7.95 5.14
CA GLN A 219 -17.40 -9.17 4.33
C GLN A 219 -16.50 -10.28 4.89
N ALA A 220 -15.33 -9.91 5.43
CA ALA A 220 -14.41 -10.86 6.06
C ALA A 220 -15.04 -11.51 7.31
N MET A 221 -15.74 -10.72 8.13
CA MET A 221 -16.45 -11.22 9.31
C MET A 221 -17.62 -12.15 8.92
N GLU A 222 -18.45 -11.74 7.95
CA GLU A 222 -19.56 -12.55 7.46
C GLU A 222 -19.08 -13.89 6.88
N LEU A 223 -18.01 -13.85 6.08
CA LEU A 223 -17.42 -15.06 5.47
C LEU A 223 -16.85 -16.02 6.52
N LYS A 224 -16.26 -15.50 7.60
CA LYS A 224 -15.76 -16.30 8.72
C LYS A 224 -16.88 -17.14 9.34
N ASP A 225 -17.99 -16.49 9.70
CA ASP A 225 -19.13 -17.13 10.37
C ASP A 225 -19.81 -18.21 9.50
N GLU A 226 -19.74 -18.07 8.17
CA GLU A 226 -20.22 -19.07 7.21
C GLU A 226 -19.23 -20.23 7.07
N LEU A 227 -17.94 -19.94 6.92
CA LEU A 227 -16.91 -20.97 6.71
C LEU A 227 -16.65 -21.81 7.96
N GLU A 228 -16.66 -21.24 9.17
CA GLU A 228 -16.46 -22.01 10.41
C GLU A 228 -17.47 -23.16 10.58
N LYS A 229 -18.63 -23.09 9.90
CA LYS A 229 -19.64 -24.16 9.89
C LYS A 229 -19.32 -25.29 8.90
N MET A 230 -18.43 -25.04 7.94
CA MET A 230 -18.14 -25.93 6.81
C MET A 230 -16.74 -26.54 6.85
N ILE A 231 -15.77 -25.84 7.45
CA ILE A 231 -14.39 -26.31 7.55
C ILE A 231 -14.04 -26.69 8.99
N SER A 232 -13.32 -27.79 9.15
CA SER A 232 -12.94 -28.33 10.47
C SER A 232 -11.70 -27.69 11.07
N CYS A 233 -11.11 -26.71 10.38
CA CYS A 233 -9.93 -25.98 10.84
C CYS A 233 -10.33 -24.61 11.38
N GLU A 234 -9.49 -24.06 12.25
CA GLU A 234 -9.69 -22.72 12.80
C GLU A 234 -9.56 -21.65 11.71
N VAL A 235 -10.53 -20.75 11.65
CA VAL A 235 -10.56 -19.61 10.74
C VAL A 235 -10.29 -18.35 11.53
N ARG A 236 -9.18 -17.68 11.24
CA ARG A 236 -8.76 -16.50 11.97
C ARG A 236 -9.00 -15.24 11.16
N VAL A 237 -9.55 -14.20 11.80
CA VAL A 237 -9.61 -12.88 11.19
C VAL A 237 -8.33 -12.15 11.54
N ALA A 238 -7.58 -11.73 10.54
CA ALA A 238 -6.34 -11.00 10.77
C ALA A 238 -6.52 -9.51 10.55
N TYR A 239 -6.08 -8.76 11.56
CA TYR A 239 -5.81 -7.34 11.49
C TYR A 239 -4.30 -7.14 11.40
N ARG A 240 -3.84 -6.07 10.74
CA ARG A 240 -2.42 -5.81 10.48
C ARG A 240 -1.52 -5.95 11.72
N ASP A 241 -2.01 -5.51 12.89
CA ASP A 241 -1.25 -5.48 14.13
C ASP A 241 -1.38 -6.76 14.99
N GLN A 242 -2.16 -7.75 14.53
CA GLN A 242 -2.46 -9.00 15.25
C GLN A 242 -2.22 -10.23 14.37
N PHE A 243 -1.32 -10.11 13.38
CA PHE A 243 -1.08 -11.17 12.42
C PHE A 243 -0.25 -12.32 13.05
N SER A 244 -0.70 -13.55 12.83
CA SER A 244 0.04 -14.78 13.16
C SER A 244 0.43 -15.50 11.87
N PHE A 245 1.71 -15.88 11.75
CA PHE A 245 2.22 -16.69 10.63
C PHE A 245 2.05 -18.20 10.86
N GLU A 246 1.31 -18.59 11.90
CA GLU A 246 1.01 -20.00 12.13
C GLU A 246 0.18 -20.57 10.98
N PRO A 247 0.36 -21.85 10.62
CA PRO A 247 -0.46 -22.53 9.61
C PRO A 247 -1.96 -22.38 9.80
N GLY A 248 -2.72 -22.47 8.71
CA GLY A 248 -4.18 -22.49 8.73
C GLY A 248 -4.82 -21.41 7.87
N VAL A 249 -6.11 -21.17 8.12
CA VAL A 249 -6.94 -20.27 7.31
C VAL A 249 -7.05 -18.92 7.97
N MET A 250 -6.85 -17.90 7.17
CA MET A 250 -6.94 -16.51 7.57
C MET A 250 -7.86 -15.74 6.65
N ILE A 251 -8.68 -14.86 7.21
CA ILE A 251 -9.55 -13.97 6.47
C ILE A 251 -9.19 -12.53 6.81
N SER A 252 -9.03 -11.70 5.79
CA SER A 252 -8.74 -10.27 5.98
C SER A 252 -9.26 -9.45 4.81
N ASN A 253 -9.03 -8.14 4.85
CA ASN A 253 -9.32 -7.25 3.75
C ASN A 253 -8.04 -6.78 3.03
N ILE A 254 -8.23 -6.28 1.81
CA ILE A 254 -7.11 -5.93 0.92
C ILE A 254 -6.14 -4.88 1.46
N HIS A 255 -6.56 -4.01 2.40
CA HIS A 255 -5.67 -3.00 2.97
C HIS A 255 -4.76 -3.55 4.06
N GLN A 256 -5.14 -4.66 4.71
CA GLN A 256 -4.43 -5.23 5.84
C GLN A 256 -3.39 -6.27 5.42
N ILE A 257 -3.55 -6.83 4.21
CA ILE A 257 -2.66 -7.88 3.67
C ILE A 257 -1.39 -7.34 3.00
N LYS A 258 -1.25 -6.01 2.83
CA LYS A 258 -0.04 -5.42 2.22
C LYS A 258 1.18 -5.71 3.10
N GLY A 259 2.25 -6.19 2.48
CA GLY A 259 3.49 -6.58 3.17
C GLY A 259 3.49 -7.99 3.75
N LEU A 260 2.35 -8.71 3.68
CA LEU A 260 2.24 -10.11 4.10
C LEU A 260 2.40 -11.05 2.92
N GLU A 261 2.54 -12.35 3.19
CA GLU A 261 2.71 -13.41 2.20
C GLU A 261 1.99 -14.68 2.65
N PHE A 262 1.44 -15.42 1.69
CA PHE A 262 0.68 -16.64 1.96
C PHE A 262 1.02 -17.71 0.92
N ASP A 263 1.03 -18.97 1.34
CA ASP A 263 1.22 -20.10 0.42
C ASP A 263 0.12 -20.14 -0.63
N ALA A 264 -1.11 -19.84 -0.18
CA ALA A 264 -2.29 -19.80 -1.03
C ALA A 264 -3.18 -18.60 -0.72
N VAL A 265 -3.82 -18.04 -1.75
CA VAL A 265 -4.78 -16.93 -1.61
C VAL A 265 -6.06 -17.23 -2.38
N ALA A 266 -7.20 -16.92 -1.78
CA ALA A 266 -8.46 -16.73 -2.46
C ALA A 266 -8.81 -15.23 -2.50
N LEU A 267 -8.88 -14.64 -3.69
CA LEU A 267 -9.38 -13.28 -3.89
C LEU A 267 -10.90 -13.31 -4.06
N ILE A 268 -11.61 -12.72 -3.10
CA ILE A 268 -13.07 -12.82 -2.98
C ILE A 268 -13.76 -11.64 -3.67
N ASN A 269 -14.68 -11.99 -4.56
CA ASN A 269 -15.55 -11.13 -5.37
C ASN A 269 -14.83 -9.92 -6.00
N PRO A 270 -13.76 -10.10 -6.81
CA PRO A 270 -13.12 -8.98 -7.49
C PRO A 270 -13.94 -8.53 -8.71
N SER A 271 -15.11 -7.96 -8.48
CA SER A 271 -16.06 -7.51 -9.50
C SER A 271 -15.77 -6.09 -10.00
N GLU A 272 -16.36 -5.69 -11.12
CA GLU A 272 -16.25 -4.31 -11.65
C GLU A 272 -16.89 -3.27 -10.71
N GLU A 273 -17.86 -3.68 -9.89
CA GLU A 273 -18.49 -2.81 -8.89
C GLU A 273 -17.55 -2.54 -7.71
N LEU A 274 -16.93 -3.60 -7.16
CA LEU A 274 -16.02 -3.49 -6.01
C LEU A 274 -14.62 -2.99 -6.41
N TYR A 275 -14.19 -3.33 -7.62
CA TYR A 275 -12.90 -2.96 -8.19
C TYR A 275 -13.06 -2.43 -9.63
N PRO A 276 -13.52 -1.17 -9.79
CA PRO A 276 -13.66 -0.54 -11.11
C PRO A 276 -12.33 -0.51 -11.87
N SER A 277 -12.31 -1.07 -13.08
CA SER A 277 -11.09 -1.22 -13.90
C SER A 277 -10.47 0.11 -14.33
N LYS A 278 -11.27 1.17 -14.40
CA LYS A 278 -10.81 2.52 -14.72
C LYS A 278 -10.12 3.20 -13.54
N ASN A 279 -10.31 2.70 -12.32
CA ASN A 279 -9.67 3.24 -11.13
C ASN A 279 -8.33 2.51 -10.90
N ILE A 280 -7.23 3.27 -10.97
CA ILE A 280 -5.89 2.74 -10.74
C ILE A 280 -5.72 2.13 -9.35
N GLU A 281 -6.37 2.71 -8.33
CA GLU A 281 -6.33 2.18 -6.97
C GLU A 281 -6.94 0.79 -6.90
N SER A 282 -8.09 0.60 -7.55
CA SER A 282 -8.77 -0.69 -7.61
C SER A 282 -7.95 -1.74 -8.36
N ARG A 283 -7.26 -1.35 -9.45
CA ARG A 283 -6.32 -2.23 -10.16
C ARG A 283 -5.15 -2.64 -9.28
N ASN A 284 -4.53 -1.67 -8.61
CA ASN A 284 -3.42 -1.91 -7.70
C ASN A 284 -3.83 -2.81 -6.52
N MET A 285 -5.07 -2.68 -6.04
CA MET A 285 -5.60 -3.55 -5.00
C MET A 285 -5.74 -5.00 -5.47
N ILE A 286 -6.26 -5.24 -6.68
CA ILE A 286 -6.28 -6.59 -7.26
C ILE A 286 -4.84 -7.11 -7.41
N TYR A 287 -3.92 -6.28 -7.92
CA TYR A 287 -2.50 -6.61 -8.06
C TYR A 287 -1.89 -7.04 -6.73
N VAL A 288 -2.06 -6.26 -5.67
CA VAL A 288 -1.57 -6.58 -4.34
C VAL A 288 -2.15 -7.90 -3.86
N GLY A 289 -3.46 -8.12 -3.98
CA GLY A 289 -4.14 -9.34 -3.55
C GLY A 289 -3.62 -10.59 -4.26
N VAL A 290 -3.46 -10.52 -5.58
CA VAL A 290 -2.90 -11.62 -6.40
C VAL A 290 -1.45 -11.91 -6.04
N THR A 291 -0.62 -10.87 -5.87
CA THR A 291 0.82 -11.02 -5.58
C THR A 291 1.12 -11.40 -4.14
N ARG A 292 0.11 -11.50 -3.27
CA ARG A 292 0.26 -12.10 -1.94
C ARG A 292 0.34 -13.63 -1.97
N ALA A 293 -0.10 -14.24 -3.07
CA ALA A 293 -0.07 -15.67 -3.27
C ALA A 293 1.31 -16.12 -3.74
N GLN A 294 1.92 -17.02 -2.99
CA GLN A 294 3.16 -17.66 -3.41
C GLN A 294 2.90 -18.76 -4.43
N GLU A 295 2.03 -19.74 -4.12
CA GLU A 295 1.86 -20.96 -4.93
C GLU A 295 0.48 -21.06 -5.60
N ASP A 296 -0.58 -21.01 -4.80
CA ASP A 296 -1.95 -21.32 -5.24
C ASP A 296 -2.83 -20.06 -5.17
N LEU A 297 -3.56 -19.77 -6.26
CA LEU A 297 -4.46 -18.64 -6.34
C LEU A 297 -5.85 -19.08 -6.83
N LEU A 298 -6.86 -18.76 -6.02
CA LEU A 298 -8.27 -18.84 -6.39
C LEU A 298 -8.83 -17.44 -6.58
N VAL A 299 -9.50 -17.20 -7.70
CA VAL A 299 -10.33 -16.02 -7.93
C VAL A 299 -11.78 -16.47 -7.97
N ILE A 300 -12.56 -16.07 -6.97
CA ILE A 300 -13.94 -16.54 -6.80
C ILE A 300 -14.88 -15.37 -6.53
N GLY A 301 -16.07 -15.41 -7.10
CA GLY A 301 -17.10 -14.39 -6.90
C GLY A 301 -18.42 -14.81 -7.53
N ARG A 302 -19.50 -14.12 -7.18
CA ARG A 302 -20.83 -14.35 -7.77
C ARG A 302 -21.06 -13.45 -8.98
N ASP A 303 -20.47 -12.26 -8.94
CA ASP A 303 -20.61 -11.27 -9.99
C ASP A 303 -19.63 -11.52 -11.15
N SER A 304 -19.82 -10.78 -12.23
CA SER A 304 -18.83 -10.73 -13.30
C SER A 304 -17.53 -10.11 -12.76
N PHE A 305 -16.39 -10.75 -13.02
CA PHE A 305 -15.09 -10.24 -12.60
C PHE A 305 -14.76 -8.89 -13.25
N SER A 306 -13.99 -8.08 -12.52
CA SER A 306 -13.45 -6.80 -12.98
C SER A 306 -12.71 -6.99 -14.31
N LYS A 307 -12.86 -6.03 -15.23
CA LYS A 307 -12.15 -6.04 -16.51
C LYS A 307 -10.63 -5.96 -16.35
N SER A 308 -10.14 -5.59 -15.18
CA SER A 308 -8.72 -5.61 -14.84
C SER A 308 -8.11 -7.02 -14.86
N LEU A 309 -8.93 -8.06 -14.73
CA LEU A 309 -8.54 -9.47 -14.76
C LEU A 309 -8.59 -10.06 -16.19
N SER A 310 -9.29 -9.37 -17.11
CA SER A 310 -9.58 -9.83 -18.49
C SER A 310 -8.59 -9.35 -19.53
#